data_AF-A0A6A4LDJ3-F1
#
_entry.id   AF-A0A6A4LDJ3-F1
#
_cell.length_a   1.000
_cell.length_b   1.000
_cell.length_c   1.000
_cell.angle_alpha   90.00
_cell.angle_beta   90.00
_cell.angle_gamma   90.00
#
_symmetry.space_group_name_H-M   'P 1'
#
loop_
_entity.id
_entity.type
_entity.pdbx_description
1 polymer ?
#
loop_
_entity_poly.entity_id
_entity_poly.type
_entity_poly.pdbx_seq_one_letter_code
_entity_poly.pdbx_strand_id
1 'polypeptide(L)'
;MALARLARTGFRRSGGAINNSANEKDVFFEGVLTRKCSSPCVENVLVSGNPSHLSNIRKAGQINFWSRGIRISPQSHFPQAERIVEESDPVHESPQYPTLEATKPGEKPRVVVLGTGWAACRFLKGLDTKIYDVVCISPRNHMVFTPLLASTAVGTLEFRSVAEPVGRIQTALSKDPNSFFYLASCTGVDIDKHEVYCETAGSNGLPQEPYRFKVAYDKLVIAAGAEPLTFGIKGVKEHAFFLREVYHAQEIRKKLLLNLMLSENPGITEEEKERLLHCVVIGGGPTGVEFSGELSDFIMRDVKDRYTHVKNYIRVTLIEANEILSSFDVSLRQYAQKHLTKSGVRLVKGVVKEVHPRKLVLSDGSDVPYGLLVWSTGVGPSEFVKSLNLPKSPGGRIGIDEWLRVPSVEDVFAVGDCAGFVEQTQRQVLPALAQVAEREGKYLVELFNKIGKQNGGKAFGAKDVSLGEPFVYKHLGSMASVGRYKALDAKGVSLAGFLSWLIWRSAYLTRVVSWRNRFYVAVNWATTLVFGRDNSRI
;
A
#
# COMPACT_ATOMS: atom_id res chain seq x y z
N MET A 1 32.93 42.78 21.01
CA MET A 1 32.75 42.40 22.43
C MET A 1 31.94 41.10 22.41
N ALA A 2 32.61 39.96 22.63
CA ALA A 2 32.74 39.28 23.93
C ALA A 2 31.41 38.62 24.35
N LEU A 3 31.30 37.29 24.51
CA LEU A 3 32.33 36.34 24.93
C LEU A 3 32.56 35.13 23.99
N ALA A 4 33.84 34.80 23.83
CA ALA A 4 34.34 33.45 23.59
C ALA A 4 35.61 33.26 24.44
N ARG A 5 35.95 32.00 24.77
CA ARG A 5 37.09 31.52 25.61
C ARG A 5 36.76 31.30 27.10
N LEU A 6 37.57 30.41 27.70
CA LEU A 6 37.41 29.71 29.00
C LEU A 6 36.36 28.58 28.96
N ALA A 7 36.65 27.31 29.29
CA ALA A 7 37.88 26.73 29.83
C ALA A 7 38.22 25.34 29.24
N ARG A 8 39.51 25.15 28.90
CA ARG A 8 40.20 23.86 28.79
C ARG A 8 41.63 24.05 29.31
N THR A 9 41.88 23.58 30.53
CA THR A 9 43.17 23.22 31.17
C THR A 9 42.93 23.25 32.69
N GLY A 10 43.14 22.19 33.45
CA GLY A 10 43.49 20.82 33.09
C GLY A 10 43.83 20.02 34.35
N PHE A 11 44.07 18.72 34.22
CA PHE A 11 44.91 18.00 35.16
C PHE A 11 45.64 16.88 34.42
N ARG A 12 46.96 16.80 34.62
CA ARG A 12 47.85 15.80 34.03
C ARG A 12 48.79 15.34 35.12
N ARG A 13 48.70 14.08 35.55
CA ARG A 13 49.83 13.36 36.16
C ARG A 13 49.68 11.86 35.92
N SER A 14 50.84 11.23 35.78
CA SER A 14 51.05 9.83 35.44
C SER A 14 51.91 9.18 36.53
N GLY A 15 51.85 7.85 36.62
CA GLY A 15 52.55 7.01 37.59
C GLY A 15 51.57 6.26 38.50
N GLY A 16 51.71 4.96 38.74
CA GLY A 16 52.69 4.01 38.17
C GLY A 16 52.80 2.76 39.06
N ALA A 17 52.77 1.58 38.44
CA ALA A 17 53.17 0.25 38.96
C ALA A 17 52.69 -0.22 40.35
N ILE A 18 51.93 -1.32 40.38
CA ILE A 18 52.16 -2.45 41.30
C ILE A 18 51.97 -3.76 40.50
N ASN A 19 52.95 -4.66 40.60
CA ASN A 19 52.88 -6.04 40.09
C ASN A 19 52.23 -6.98 41.13
N ASN A 20 51.67 -8.11 40.70
CA ASN A 20 52.16 -9.40 41.20
C ASN A 20 51.77 -10.61 40.34
N SER A 21 52.68 -11.59 40.32
CA SER A 21 52.61 -12.95 39.74
C SER A 21 51.41 -13.75 40.25
N ALA A 22 50.68 -14.53 39.44
CA ALA A 22 51.08 -15.72 38.67
C ALA A 22 51.42 -16.95 39.54
N ASN A 23 50.61 -18.02 39.43
CA ASN A 23 51.11 -19.39 39.38
C ASN A 23 50.07 -20.35 38.75
N GLU A 24 50.55 -21.41 38.09
CA GLU A 24 49.73 -22.41 37.38
C GLU A 24 49.25 -23.55 38.30
N LYS A 25 48.19 -24.26 37.87
CA LYS A 25 48.20 -25.75 37.79
C LYS A 25 46.96 -26.31 37.08
N ASP A 26 47.19 -27.32 36.24
CA ASP A 26 46.18 -28.10 35.51
C ASP A 26 45.27 -28.94 36.40
N VAL A 27 44.04 -29.21 35.94
CA VAL A 27 43.48 -30.58 35.82
C VAL A 27 42.54 -30.65 34.60
N PHE A 28 42.64 -31.76 33.86
CA PHE A 28 41.82 -32.18 32.71
C PHE A 28 40.30 -32.21 32.97
N PHE A 29 39.50 -32.05 31.91
CA PHE A 29 38.58 -33.13 31.46
C PHE A 29 38.19 -32.98 29.99
N GLU A 30 38.15 -34.10 29.26
CA GLU A 30 37.86 -34.17 27.82
C GLU A 30 36.36 -34.14 27.50
N GLY A 31 36.01 -33.77 26.26
CA GLY A 31 34.63 -33.74 25.77
C GLY A 31 34.50 -33.47 24.27
N VAL A 32 35.37 -34.07 23.45
CA VAL A 32 35.38 -33.86 21.99
C VAL A 32 34.37 -34.77 21.29
N LEU A 33 33.47 -34.17 20.49
CA LEU A 33 32.76 -34.87 19.42
C LEU A 33 33.00 -34.17 18.08
N THR A 34 33.94 -34.72 17.32
CA THR A 34 34.24 -34.32 15.94
C THR A 34 33.37 -35.07 14.94
N ARG A 35 32.81 -34.36 13.96
CA ARG A 35 32.54 -34.90 12.62
C ARG A 35 33.00 -33.91 11.56
N LYS A 36 33.88 -34.37 10.67
CA LYS A 36 34.47 -33.63 9.56
C LYS A 36 34.07 -34.30 8.24
N CYS A 37 33.93 -33.47 7.20
CA CYS A 37 33.89 -33.84 5.78
C CYS A 37 32.69 -34.71 5.33
N SER A 38 32.28 -34.68 4.05
CA SER A 38 32.97 -34.21 2.84
C SER A 38 32.00 -33.59 1.80
N SER A 39 32.54 -32.74 0.94
CA SER A 39 31.91 -32.33 -0.33
C SER A 39 32.40 -33.22 -1.48
N PRO A 40 31.64 -33.34 -2.58
CA PRO A 40 32.23 -33.47 -3.91
C PRO A 40 31.81 -32.31 -4.83
N CYS A 41 32.73 -31.91 -5.70
CA CYS A 41 32.51 -30.95 -6.78
C CYS A 41 32.72 -31.70 -8.10
N VAL A 42 31.80 -31.60 -9.06
CA VAL A 42 31.97 -32.12 -10.43
C VAL A 42 31.38 -31.12 -11.43
N GLU A 43 32.00 -31.07 -12.60
CA GLU A 43 31.84 -30.08 -13.65
C GLU A 43 30.46 -30.09 -14.34
N ASN A 44 30.10 -28.95 -14.96
CA ASN A 44 29.02 -28.87 -15.93
C ASN A 44 29.57 -28.46 -17.31
N VAL A 45 29.33 -29.30 -18.30
CA VAL A 45 29.63 -29.07 -19.72
C VAL A 45 28.41 -28.45 -20.42
N LEU A 46 28.66 -27.49 -21.31
CA LEU A 46 27.64 -26.91 -22.20
C LEU A 46 27.24 -27.89 -23.30
N VAL A 47 25.95 -27.94 -23.67
CA VAL A 47 25.45 -27.78 -25.07
C VAL A 47 23.91 -27.92 -25.12
N SER A 48 23.32 -27.29 -26.14
CA SER A 48 21.89 -27.12 -26.44
C SER A 48 21.10 -28.39 -26.79
N GLY A 49 19.77 -28.36 -26.59
CA GLY A 49 18.83 -29.22 -27.34
C GLY A 49 17.41 -29.25 -26.78
N ASN A 50 16.43 -28.83 -27.58
CA ASN A 50 14.98 -28.92 -27.31
C ASN A 50 14.27 -29.07 -28.69
N PRO A 51 13.04 -29.59 -28.82
CA PRO A 51 12.31 -30.63 -28.07
C PRO A 51 11.82 -31.79 -28.99
N SER A 52 11.15 -32.83 -28.45
CA SER A 52 9.78 -33.25 -28.89
C SER A 52 9.32 -34.67 -28.46
N HIS A 53 8.01 -34.74 -28.14
CA HIS A 53 7.04 -35.82 -28.41
C HIS A 53 6.98 -37.19 -27.69
N LEU A 54 5.71 -37.60 -27.45
CA LEU A 54 5.17 -38.96 -27.15
C LEU A 54 5.42 -39.54 -25.74
N SER A 55 4.54 -40.35 -25.13
CA SER A 55 3.08 -40.57 -25.31
C SER A 55 2.51 -41.39 -24.13
N ASN A 56 1.18 -41.32 -23.91
CA ASN A 56 0.45 -42.15 -22.94
C ASN A 56 0.64 -43.66 -23.14
N ILE A 57 0.50 -44.46 -22.07
CA ILE A 57 -0.28 -45.72 -22.05
C ILE A 57 -0.63 -46.12 -20.60
N ARG A 58 -1.91 -46.45 -20.36
CA ARG A 58 -2.38 -47.28 -19.24
C ARG A 58 -2.70 -48.68 -19.78
N LYS A 59 -2.39 -49.74 -19.03
CA LYS A 59 -3.29 -50.90 -18.88
C LYS A 59 -2.90 -51.79 -17.69
N ALA A 60 -3.90 -52.50 -17.17
CA ALA A 60 -3.83 -53.29 -15.94
C ALA A 60 -3.63 -54.79 -16.22
N GLY A 61 -3.32 -55.54 -15.16
CA GLY A 61 -3.38 -57.01 -15.12
C GLY A 61 -3.85 -57.51 -13.75
N GLN A 62 -4.92 -58.31 -13.73
CA GLN A 62 -5.43 -59.05 -12.56
C GLN A 62 -5.03 -60.52 -12.67
N ILE A 63 -4.72 -61.20 -11.54
CA ILE A 63 -4.93 -62.66 -11.39
C ILE A 63 -5.36 -63.03 -9.94
N ASN A 64 -6.62 -63.47 -9.83
CA ASN A 64 -7.24 -64.56 -9.02
C ASN A 64 -6.50 -65.26 -7.86
N PHE A 65 -7.25 -65.68 -6.80
CA PHE A 65 -7.68 -67.10 -6.60
C PHE A 65 -8.67 -67.36 -5.42
N TRP A 66 -9.74 -68.14 -5.69
CA TRP A 66 -10.48 -69.14 -4.85
C TRP A 66 -11.09 -68.80 -3.45
N SER A 67 -12.06 -69.58 -2.87
CA SER A 67 -13.28 -70.30 -3.34
C SER A 67 -14.01 -70.99 -2.14
N ARG A 68 -15.31 -71.38 -2.29
CA ARG A 68 -16.27 -72.10 -1.37
C ARG A 68 -17.33 -71.19 -0.71
N GLY A 69 -18.65 -71.49 -0.66
CA GLY A 69 -19.48 -72.48 -1.37
C GLY A 69 -20.84 -72.78 -0.67
N ILE A 70 -21.93 -73.04 -1.46
CA ILE A 70 -23.24 -73.63 -1.05
C ILE A 70 -24.20 -72.63 -0.30
N ARG A 71 -25.54 -72.52 -0.49
CA ARG A 71 -26.65 -73.40 -0.96
C ARG A 71 -27.77 -72.66 -1.77
N ILE A 72 -28.87 -73.36 -2.10
CA ILE A 72 -29.88 -73.10 -3.17
C ILE A 72 -31.18 -72.42 -2.66
N SER A 73 -31.94 -71.81 -3.59
CA SER A 73 -33.23 -71.07 -3.47
C SER A 73 -34.49 -71.94 -3.28
N PRO A 74 -35.71 -71.35 -3.14
CA PRO A 74 -36.57 -71.07 -4.32
C PRO A 74 -37.40 -69.75 -4.26
N GLN A 75 -38.09 -69.42 -5.37
CA GLN A 75 -38.90 -68.19 -5.56
C GLN A 75 -40.42 -68.43 -5.47
N SER A 76 -41.14 -67.44 -4.91
CA SER A 76 -42.59 -67.17 -5.02
C SER A 76 -42.92 -65.88 -4.25
N HIS A 77 -43.77 -64.92 -4.65
CA HIS A 77 -44.55 -64.68 -5.88
C HIS A 77 -44.67 -63.14 -6.13
N PHE A 78 -45.23 -62.74 -7.28
CA PHE A 78 -45.65 -61.36 -7.64
C PHE A 78 -47.14 -61.11 -7.24
N PRO A 79 -47.73 -59.87 -7.20
CA PRO A 79 -47.52 -58.77 -8.18
C PRO A 79 -47.67 -57.29 -7.73
N GLN A 80 -47.30 -56.37 -8.65
CA GLN A 80 -47.74 -54.96 -8.80
C GLN A 80 -47.44 -53.96 -7.64
N ALA A 81 -47.27 -52.64 -7.85
CA ALA A 81 -47.42 -51.79 -9.04
C ALA A 81 -46.27 -50.75 -9.15
N GLU A 82 -46.26 -49.97 -10.23
CA GLU A 82 -45.24 -48.95 -10.52
C GLU A 82 -45.11 -47.88 -9.41
N ARG A 83 -43.87 -47.60 -8.99
CA ARG A 83 -43.55 -46.37 -8.27
C ARG A 83 -43.08 -45.33 -9.28
N ILE A 84 -43.84 -44.25 -9.37
CA ILE A 84 -43.45 -43.01 -10.04
C ILE A 84 -42.09 -42.59 -9.46
N VAL A 85 -41.08 -42.49 -10.33
CA VAL A 85 -39.82 -41.83 -9.99
C VAL A 85 -40.03 -40.36 -10.28
N GLU A 86 -40.20 -39.55 -9.23
CA GLU A 86 -40.01 -38.11 -9.35
C GLU A 86 -38.52 -37.88 -9.63
N GLU A 87 -38.20 -37.52 -10.88
CA GLU A 87 -36.90 -36.93 -11.20
C GLU A 87 -36.82 -35.56 -10.52
N SER A 88 -36.25 -35.54 -9.31
CA SER A 88 -35.87 -34.30 -8.65
C SER A 88 -34.72 -33.67 -9.43
N ASP A 89 -34.96 -32.50 -10.03
CA ASP A 89 -33.92 -31.67 -10.63
C ASP A 89 -32.73 -31.53 -9.67
N PRO A 90 -31.47 -31.59 -10.16
CA PRO A 90 -30.31 -31.39 -9.32
C PRO A 90 -30.27 -29.93 -8.86
N VAL A 91 -30.76 -29.69 -7.64
CA VAL A 91 -30.63 -28.40 -6.94
C VAL A 91 -29.15 -28.02 -6.97
N HIS A 92 -28.84 -26.95 -7.71
CA HIS A 92 -27.48 -26.45 -7.83
C HIS A 92 -27.13 -25.74 -6.52
N GLU A 93 -26.73 -26.52 -5.49
CA GLU A 93 -26.29 -26.00 -4.20
C GLU A 93 -25.10 -25.07 -4.42
N SER A 94 -25.38 -23.76 -4.40
CA SER A 94 -24.34 -22.75 -4.47
C SER A 94 -23.35 -22.97 -3.32
N PRO A 95 -22.03 -22.95 -3.57
CA PRO A 95 -21.03 -23.32 -2.56
C PRO A 95 -21.26 -22.53 -1.27
N GLN A 96 -21.52 -23.27 -0.18
CA GLN A 96 -21.97 -22.71 1.09
C GLN A 96 -20.80 -22.06 1.83
N TYR A 97 -20.42 -20.86 1.38
CA TYR A 97 -19.38 -20.06 2.01
C TYR A 97 -19.76 -19.73 3.47
N PRO A 98 -18.83 -19.87 4.43
CA PRO A 98 -19.00 -19.34 5.78
C PRO A 98 -19.45 -17.88 5.75
N THR A 99 -20.47 -17.53 6.53
CA THR A 99 -21.14 -16.22 6.41
C THR A 99 -21.28 -15.57 7.78
N LEU A 100 -20.93 -14.28 7.87
CA LEU A 100 -21.35 -13.45 9.01
C LEU A 100 -22.77 -12.95 8.73
N GLU A 101 -23.74 -13.69 9.25
CA GLU A 101 -25.18 -13.54 9.03
C GLU A 101 -25.73 -12.12 9.28
N ALA A 102 -26.90 -11.84 8.70
CA ALA A 102 -27.64 -10.60 8.87
C ALA A 102 -27.94 -10.31 10.36
N THR A 103 -28.03 -9.03 10.72
CA THR A 103 -28.26 -8.62 12.11
C THR A 103 -29.70 -8.86 12.53
N LYS A 104 -29.90 -9.33 13.76
CA LYS A 104 -31.22 -9.69 14.29
C LYS A 104 -31.96 -8.47 14.85
N PRO A 105 -33.29 -8.58 15.06
CA PRO A 105 -34.04 -7.61 15.85
C PRO A 105 -33.42 -7.44 17.24
N GLY A 106 -33.23 -6.20 17.70
CA GLY A 106 -32.58 -5.87 18.97
C GLY A 106 -31.05 -5.82 18.94
N GLU A 107 -30.39 -6.39 17.92
CA GLU A 107 -28.96 -6.15 17.69
C GLU A 107 -28.72 -4.76 17.07
N LYS A 108 -27.54 -4.19 17.28
CA LYS A 108 -27.17 -2.94 16.60
C LYS A 108 -27.15 -3.14 15.07
N PRO A 109 -27.39 -2.10 14.28
CA PRO A 109 -27.05 -2.11 12.86
C PRO A 109 -25.55 -2.31 12.62
N ARG A 110 -25.20 -3.14 11.63
CA ARG A 110 -23.80 -3.39 11.23
C ARG A 110 -23.38 -2.53 10.05
N VAL A 111 -22.31 -1.76 10.24
CA VAL A 111 -21.66 -1.02 9.15
C VAL A 111 -20.45 -1.80 8.65
N VAL A 112 -20.47 -2.21 7.38
CA VAL A 112 -19.31 -2.79 6.69
C VAL A 112 -18.52 -1.68 6.00
N VAL A 113 -17.21 -1.63 6.21
CA VAL A 113 -16.29 -0.66 5.61
C VAL A 113 -15.21 -1.39 4.82
N LEU A 114 -15.17 -1.17 3.51
CA LEU A 114 -14.17 -1.76 2.61
C LEU A 114 -12.97 -0.83 2.50
N GLY A 115 -11.81 -1.30 2.97
CA GLY A 115 -10.53 -0.60 2.89
C GLY A 115 -10.06 0.04 4.20
N THR A 116 -8.76 0.35 4.26
CA THR A 116 -8.08 1.04 5.38
C THR A 116 -7.36 2.32 4.90
N GLY A 117 -7.93 3.00 3.90
CA GLY A 117 -7.40 4.25 3.34
C GLY A 117 -7.79 5.50 4.14
N TRP A 118 -7.48 6.67 3.59
CA TRP A 118 -7.79 7.98 4.19
C TRP A 118 -9.27 8.17 4.54
N ALA A 119 -10.18 7.87 3.61
CA ALA A 119 -11.62 8.00 3.83
C ALA A 119 -12.11 6.98 4.88
N ALA A 120 -11.78 5.70 4.68
CA ALA A 120 -12.15 4.61 5.58
C ALA A 120 -11.72 4.89 7.03
N CYS A 121 -10.43 5.18 7.26
CA CYS A 121 -9.92 5.39 8.60
C CYS A 121 -10.40 6.71 9.22
N ARG A 122 -10.70 7.75 8.42
CA ARG A 122 -11.33 8.96 8.95
C ARG A 122 -12.79 8.71 9.33
N PHE A 123 -13.52 7.88 8.59
CA PHE A 123 -14.88 7.45 8.92
C PHE A 123 -14.88 6.59 10.19
N LEU A 124 -14.13 5.50 10.19
CA LEU A 124 -13.99 4.56 11.33
C LEU A 124 -13.61 5.28 12.65
N LYS A 125 -12.73 6.28 12.60
CA LYS A 125 -12.32 7.07 13.77
C LYS A 125 -13.46 7.88 14.42
N GLY A 126 -14.52 8.20 13.68
CA GLY A 126 -15.64 9.02 14.16
C GLY A 126 -16.98 8.31 14.27
N LEU A 127 -17.11 7.09 13.73
CA LEU A 127 -18.32 6.28 13.82
C LEU A 127 -18.67 5.97 15.28
N ASP A 128 -19.90 6.23 15.69
CA ASP A 128 -20.37 5.96 17.05
C ASP A 128 -20.72 4.47 17.23
N THR A 129 -19.82 3.73 17.88
CA THR A 129 -19.99 2.28 18.11
C THR A 129 -20.95 1.95 19.25
N LYS A 130 -21.57 2.96 19.88
CA LYS A 130 -22.76 2.75 20.73
C LYS A 130 -24.00 2.50 19.87
N ILE A 131 -24.05 3.09 18.67
CA ILE A 131 -25.16 2.98 17.73
C ILE A 131 -24.94 1.80 16.77
N TYR A 132 -23.71 1.65 16.27
CA TYR A 132 -23.37 0.66 15.25
C TYR A 132 -22.38 -0.39 15.76
N ASP A 133 -22.52 -1.64 15.29
CA ASP A 133 -21.40 -2.58 15.26
C ASP A 133 -20.65 -2.42 13.92
N VAL A 134 -19.33 -2.59 13.90
CA VAL A 134 -18.50 -2.21 12.74
C VAL A 134 -17.61 -3.34 12.25
N VAL A 135 -17.65 -3.60 10.95
CA VAL A 135 -16.79 -4.58 10.28
C VAL A 135 -15.92 -3.89 9.25
N CYS A 136 -14.60 -4.01 9.38
CA CYS A 136 -13.63 -3.46 8.43
C CYS A 136 -12.95 -4.59 7.66
N ILE A 137 -13.06 -4.57 6.33
CA ILE A 137 -12.51 -5.59 5.43
C ILE A 137 -11.41 -4.94 4.58
N SER A 138 -10.18 -5.41 4.69
CA SER A 138 -9.08 -4.93 3.85
C SER A 138 -7.91 -5.91 3.79
N PRO A 139 -7.21 -6.03 2.64
CA PRO A 139 -5.96 -6.80 2.57
C PRO A 139 -4.81 -6.18 3.38
N ARG A 140 -5.01 -5.03 4.03
CA ARG A 140 -4.01 -4.32 4.83
C ARG A 140 -4.60 -3.85 6.16
N ASN A 141 -3.99 -4.25 7.28
CA ASN A 141 -4.47 -3.98 8.64
C ASN A 141 -4.18 -2.57 9.20
N HIS A 142 -3.71 -1.64 8.39
CA HIS A 142 -3.25 -0.32 8.84
C HIS A 142 -3.56 0.77 7.81
N MET A 143 -3.70 2.00 8.29
CA MET A 143 -3.68 3.20 7.45
C MET A 143 -2.25 3.58 7.09
N VAL A 144 -2.04 4.01 5.84
CA VAL A 144 -0.78 4.61 5.38
C VAL A 144 -0.95 6.12 5.25
N PHE A 145 -0.10 6.88 5.95
CA PHE A 145 -0.01 8.33 5.86
C PHE A 145 0.79 8.73 4.62
N THR A 146 0.16 8.59 3.45
CA THR A 146 0.79 8.71 2.13
C THR A 146 1.63 9.98 1.87
N PRO A 147 1.35 11.18 2.43
CA PRO A 147 2.18 12.37 2.18
C PRO A 147 3.62 12.30 2.72
N LEU A 148 3.94 11.36 3.61
CA LEU A 148 5.30 11.17 4.13
C LEU A 148 6.00 9.94 3.54
N LEU A 149 5.38 9.27 2.56
CA LEU A 149 5.89 8.02 2.01
C LEU A 149 7.20 8.23 1.20
N ALA A 150 7.32 9.35 0.48
CA ALA A 150 8.55 9.74 -0.21
C ALA A 150 9.76 9.82 0.74
N SER A 151 9.58 10.43 1.92
CA SER A 151 10.59 10.49 2.97
C SER A 151 10.97 9.10 3.52
N THR A 152 10.03 8.15 3.57
CA THR A 152 10.35 6.78 4.01
C THR A 152 11.14 5.96 2.99
N ALA A 153 10.93 6.20 1.70
CA ALA A 153 11.60 5.48 0.62
C ALA A 153 13.12 5.76 0.53
N VAL A 154 13.61 6.81 1.20
CA VAL A 154 15.05 7.13 1.31
C VAL A 154 15.61 7.01 2.74
N GLY A 155 14.78 6.68 3.74
CA GLY A 155 15.22 6.60 5.14
C GLY A 155 15.25 7.93 5.91
N THR A 156 14.59 9.00 5.43
CA THR A 156 14.35 10.24 6.20
C THR A 156 13.34 10.03 7.35
N LEU A 157 12.49 9.01 7.19
CA LEU A 157 11.51 8.54 8.16
C LEU A 157 11.48 7.01 8.12
N GLU A 158 11.27 6.36 9.26
CA GLU A 158 11.05 4.92 9.27
C GLU A 158 9.64 4.52 8.88
N PHE A 159 9.51 3.34 8.26
CA PHE A 159 8.26 2.82 7.70
C PHE A 159 7.11 2.79 8.72
N ARG A 160 7.42 2.49 9.99
CA ARG A 160 6.45 2.46 11.09
C ARG A 160 5.93 3.84 11.50
N SER A 161 6.60 4.93 11.13
CA SER A 161 6.13 6.31 11.42
C SER A 161 4.94 6.72 10.57
N VAL A 162 4.77 6.13 9.38
CA VAL A 162 3.67 6.44 8.45
C VAL A 162 2.55 5.40 8.46
N ALA A 163 2.66 4.35 9.29
CA ALA A 163 1.66 3.28 9.39
C ALA A 163 0.95 3.29 10.75
N GLU A 164 -0.39 3.31 10.76
CA GLU A 164 -1.20 3.21 11.99
C GLU A 164 -2.22 2.06 11.90
N PRO A 165 -2.12 1.01 12.73
CA PRO A 165 -3.05 -0.12 12.71
C PRO A 165 -4.52 0.30 12.89
N VAL A 166 -5.43 -0.28 12.10
CA VAL A 166 -6.84 0.16 12.07
C VAL A 166 -7.56 -0.06 13.41
N GLY A 167 -7.23 -1.14 14.14
CA GLY A 167 -7.73 -1.40 15.50
C GLY A 167 -7.24 -0.40 16.58
N ARG A 168 -6.27 0.47 16.26
CA ARG A 168 -5.91 1.63 17.11
C ARG A 168 -6.67 2.91 16.72
N ILE A 169 -7.16 2.97 15.49
CA ILE A 169 -7.96 4.09 14.96
C ILE A 169 -9.42 3.95 15.39
N GLN A 170 -9.95 2.73 15.36
CA GLN A 170 -11.25 2.36 15.90
C GLN A 170 -11.08 1.12 16.78
N THR A 171 -11.11 1.31 18.10
CA THR A 171 -10.80 0.25 19.07
C THR A 171 -11.87 -0.83 19.19
N ALA A 172 -13.10 -0.57 18.74
CA ALA A 172 -14.16 -1.58 18.71
C ALA A 172 -13.76 -2.81 17.89
N LEU A 173 -13.03 -2.62 16.78
CA LEU A 173 -12.47 -3.68 15.92
C LEU A 173 -11.50 -4.64 16.63
N SER A 174 -11.14 -4.37 17.89
CA SER A 174 -10.25 -5.19 18.71
C SER A 174 -10.79 -5.46 20.13
N LYS A 175 -12.01 -5.00 20.44
CA LYS A 175 -12.56 -5.03 21.81
C LYS A 175 -14.03 -5.40 21.90
N ASP A 176 -14.83 -5.01 20.91
CA ASP A 176 -16.28 -5.17 20.96
C ASP A 176 -16.63 -6.50 20.26
N PRO A 177 -17.40 -7.41 20.89
CA PRO A 177 -17.54 -8.80 20.43
C PRO A 177 -18.21 -8.97 19.06
N ASN A 178 -18.94 -7.94 18.60
CA ASN A 178 -19.64 -7.92 17.32
C ASN A 178 -18.94 -7.08 16.24
N SER A 179 -17.78 -6.49 16.55
CA SER A 179 -17.02 -5.64 15.62
C SER A 179 -15.72 -6.32 15.21
N PHE A 180 -15.47 -6.41 13.90
CA PHE A 180 -14.44 -7.28 13.34
C PHE A 180 -13.54 -6.56 12.36
N PHE A 181 -12.23 -6.83 12.43
CA PHE A 181 -11.33 -6.57 11.30
C PHE A 181 -11.03 -7.89 10.58
N TYR A 182 -11.34 -7.96 9.29
CA TYR A 182 -11.01 -9.10 8.43
C TYR A 182 -9.88 -8.74 7.46
N LEU A 183 -8.79 -9.51 7.51
CA LEU A 183 -7.66 -9.42 6.60
C LEU A 183 -8.01 -10.09 5.25
N ALA A 184 -8.83 -9.40 4.46
CA ALA A 184 -9.42 -9.93 3.24
C ALA A 184 -9.65 -8.84 2.19
N SER A 185 -9.62 -9.24 0.92
CA SER A 185 -10.09 -8.43 -0.20
C SER A 185 -11.58 -8.69 -0.41
N CYS A 186 -12.35 -7.63 -0.66
CA CYS A 186 -13.70 -7.79 -1.20
C CYS A 186 -13.59 -8.14 -2.70
N THR A 187 -14.30 -9.16 -3.15
CA THR A 187 -14.32 -9.65 -4.53
C THR A 187 -15.63 -9.33 -5.26
N GLY A 188 -16.70 -9.03 -4.51
CA GLY A 188 -18.00 -8.64 -5.07
C GLY A 188 -18.96 -8.14 -3.99
N VAL A 189 -20.03 -7.47 -4.42
CA VAL A 189 -21.11 -6.96 -3.57
C VAL A 189 -22.43 -7.48 -4.12
N ASP A 190 -23.21 -8.16 -3.29
CA ASP A 190 -24.61 -8.52 -3.54
C ASP A 190 -25.49 -7.43 -2.92
N ILE A 191 -26.11 -6.63 -3.78
CA ILE A 191 -26.93 -5.49 -3.35
C ILE A 191 -28.28 -5.98 -2.84
N ASP A 192 -28.87 -6.96 -3.53
CA ASP A 192 -30.22 -7.46 -3.22
C ASP A 192 -30.23 -8.26 -1.91
N LYS A 193 -29.15 -8.99 -1.61
CA LYS A 193 -28.98 -9.74 -0.34
C LYS A 193 -28.29 -8.96 0.78
N HIS A 194 -27.79 -7.76 0.49
CA HIS A 194 -26.96 -6.97 1.41
C HIS A 194 -25.73 -7.76 1.91
N GLU A 195 -25.03 -8.46 1.02
CA GLU A 195 -23.82 -9.24 1.33
C GLU A 195 -22.58 -8.68 0.61
N VAL A 196 -21.41 -8.81 1.21
CA VAL A 196 -20.13 -8.68 0.50
C VAL A 196 -19.38 -10.01 0.46
N TYR A 197 -18.87 -10.37 -0.71
CA TYR A 197 -18.04 -11.55 -0.92
C TYR A 197 -16.58 -11.21 -0.64
N CYS A 198 -15.94 -12.03 0.20
CA CYS A 198 -14.59 -11.80 0.69
C CYS A 198 -13.66 -12.97 0.37
N GLU A 199 -12.41 -12.66 0.09
CA GLU A 199 -11.32 -13.62 -0.08
C GLU A 199 -10.14 -13.21 0.80
N THR A 200 -9.60 -14.12 1.62
CA THR A 200 -8.55 -13.79 2.59
C THR A 200 -7.26 -13.34 1.92
N ALA A 201 -6.63 -12.30 2.46
CA ALA A 201 -5.38 -11.79 1.93
C ALA A 201 -4.19 -12.60 2.47
N GLY A 202 -3.70 -13.51 1.63
CA GLY A 202 -2.55 -14.39 1.90
C GLY A 202 -2.93 -15.87 1.94
N SER A 203 -2.07 -16.70 1.36
CA SER A 203 -2.15 -18.17 1.27
C SER A 203 -1.22 -18.79 2.32
N ASN A 204 -1.66 -18.82 3.59
CA ASN A 204 -0.84 -19.23 4.72
C ASN A 204 -1.62 -20.13 5.70
N GLY A 205 -2.02 -21.32 5.24
CA GLY A 205 -2.41 -22.42 6.12
C GLY A 205 -3.87 -22.36 6.60
N LEU A 206 -4.77 -21.81 5.79
CA LEU A 206 -6.21 -21.94 6.04
C LEU A 206 -6.73 -23.29 5.51
N PRO A 207 -7.83 -23.85 6.06
CA PRO A 207 -8.31 -25.20 5.70
C PRO A 207 -8.71 -25.36 4.23
N GLN A 208 -9.02 -24.26 3.55
CA GLN A 208 -9.30 -24.18 2.12
C GLN A 208 -8.64 -22.91 1.60
N GLU A 209 -7.95 -22.99 0.46
CA GLU A 209 -7.31 -21.84 -0.18
C GLU A 209 -7.76 -21.71 -1.65
N PRO A 210 -8.18 -20.52 -2.11
CA PRO A 210 -8.34 -19.30 -1.32
C PRO A 210 -9.55 -19.39 -0.37
N TYR A 211 -9.37 -18.98 0.90
CA TYR A 211 -10.47 -19.01 1.87
C TYR A 211 -11.45 -17.89 1.57
N ARG A 212 -12.71 -18.26 1.35
CA ARG A 212 -13.79 -17.37 0.96
C ARG A 212 -14.92 -17.41 1.96
N PHE A 213 -15.48 -16.23 2.23
CA PHE A 213 -16.57 -16.04 3.18
C PHE A 213 -17.43 -14.85 2.77
N LYS A 214 -18.61 -14.72 3.35
CA LYS A 214 -19.49 -13.57 3.16
C LYS A 214 -19.67 -12.76 4.43
N VAL A 215 -20.04 -11.50 4.28
CA VAL A 215 -20.43 -10.62 5.38
C VAL A 215 -21.70 -9.87 5.00
N ALA A 216 -22.79 -10.11 5.72
CA ALA A 216 -24.03 -9.32 5.59
C ALA A 216 -23.86 -7.94 6.24
N TYR A 217 -24.51 -6.91 5.69
CA TYR A 217 -24.43 -5.52 6.18
C TYR A 217 -25.81 -4.86 6.34
N ASP A 218 -25.93 -3.96 7.32
CA ASP A 218 -27.05 -3.01 7.32
C ASP A 218 -26.72 -1.78 6.47
N LYS A 219 -25.48 -1.31 6.52
CA LYS A 219 -24.93 -0.23 5.67
C LYS A 219 -23.54 -0.61 5.16
N LEU A 220 -23.22 -0.27 3.92
CA LEU A 220 -21.92 -0.52 3.28
C LEU A 220 -21.21 0.80 2.92
N VAL A 221 -19.93 0.90 3.27
CA VAL A 221 -19.05 2.03 2.91
C VAL A 221 -17.88 1.52 2.07
N ILE A 222 -17.88 1.83 0.78
CA ILE A 222 -16.83 1.44 -0.17
C ILE A 222 -15.76 2.54 -0.20
N ALA A 223 -14.61 2.25 0.39
CA ALA A 223 -13.47 3.18 0.49
C ALA A 223 -12.17 2.52 -0.02
N ALA A 224 -12.29 1.77 -1.13
CA ALA A 224 -11.24 0.96 -1.75
C ALA A 224 -10.07 1.78 -2.33
N GLY A 225 -10.27 3.08 -2.59
CA GLY A 225 -9.24 3.96 -3.13
C GLY A 225 -9.00 3.75 -4.64
N ALA A 226 -7.76 3.95 -5.09
CA ALA A 226 -7.41 3.92 -6.51
C ALA A 226 -6.04 3.26 -6.75
N GLU A 227 -5.91 2.66 -7.93
CA GLU A 227 -4.69 1.99 -8.40
C GLU A 227 -3.84 2.93 -9.28
N PRO A 228 -2.52 2.71 -9.37
CA PRO A 228 -1.66 3.41 -10.32
C PRO A 228 -2.07 3.13 -11.77
N LEU A 229 -2.13 4.16 -12.60
CA LEU A 229 -2.34 3.99 -14.05
C LEU A 229 -1.01 3.79 -14.76
N THR A 230 -0.90 2.70 -15.52
CA THR A 230 0.20 2.47 -16.46
C THR A 230 -0.10 2.99 -17.87
N PHE A 231 -1.32 3.48 -18.13
CA PHE A 231 -1.80 3.93 -19.44
C PHE A 231 -1.65 2.89 -20.57
N GLY A 232 -1.57 1.60 -20.23
CA GLY A 232 -1.31 0.52 -21.20
C GLY A 232 0.15 0.42 -21.68
N ILE A 233 1.06 1.21 -21.11
CA ILE A 233 2.49 1.19 -21.43
C ILE A 233 3.10 -0.13 -20.95
N LYS A 234 3.71 -0.87 -21.88
CA LYS A 234 4.34 -2.17 -21.62
C LYS A 234 5.57 -2.02 -20.71
N GLY A 235 5.79 -2.99 -19.83
CA GLY A 235 6.94 -3.06 -18.93
C GLY A 235 6.82 -2.22 -17.64
N VAL A 236 5.77 -1.39 -17.49
CA VAL A 236 5.60 -0.55 -16.29
C VAL A 236 5.32 -1.40 -15.05
N LYS A 237 4.45 -2.42 -15.14
CA LYS A 237 4.14 -3.28 -13.97
C LYS A 237 5.29 -4.21 -13.62
N GLU A 238 6.10 -4.55 -14.62
CA GLU A 238 7.17 -5.54 -14.57
C GLU A 238 8.50 -4.95 -14.10
N HIS A 239 8.74 -3.65 -14.32
CA HIS A 239 10.07 -3.04 -14.16
C HIS A 239 10.10 -1.68 -13.46
N ALA A 240 8.95 -1.09 -13.12
CA ALA A 240 8.86 0.14 -12.33
C ALA A 240 8.28 -0.11 -10.94
N PHE A 241 8.74 0.65 -9.94
CA PHE A 241 8.17 0.66 -8.60
C PHE A 241 7.13 1.77 -8.50
N PHE A 242 5.91 1.46 -8.06
CA PHE A 242 4.97 2.51 -7.66
C PHE A 242 5.36 3.08 -6.29
N LEU A 243 4.79 4.23 -5.89
CA LEU A 243 5.00 4.85 -4.57
C LEU A 243 3.66 5.19 -3.90
N ARG A 244 2.92 4.15 -3.51
CA ARG A 244 1.59 4.27 -2.85
C ARG A 244 1.47 3.57 -1.50
N GLU A 245 2.33 2.59 -1.21
CA GLU A 245 2.24 1.69 -0.05
C GLU A 245 3.54 1.64 0.74
N VAL A 246 3.51 1.13 1.98
CA VAL A 246 4.74 0.97 2.78
C VAL A 246 5.69 -0.04 2.13
N TYR A 247 5.20 -1.16 1.60
CA TYR A 247 6.04 -2.15 0.91
C TYR A 247 6.69 -1.57 -0.36
N HIS A 248 5.99 -0.68 -1.07
CA HIS A 248 6.56 0.05 -2.21
C HIS A 248 7.80 0.86 -1.78
N ALA A 249 7.69 1.61 -0.66
CA ALA A 249 8.82 2.38 -0.13
C ALA A 249 9.96 1.47 0.36
N GLN A 250 9.66 0.29 0.91
CA GLN A 250 10.65 -0.71 1.30
C GLN A 250 11.43 -1.23 0.09
N GLU A 251 10.74 -1.68 -0.97
CA GLU A 251 11.40 -2.19 -2.18
C GLU A 251 12.19 -1.09 -2.92
N ILE A 252 11.71 0.15 -2.94
CA ILE A 252 12.47 1.30 -3.46
C ILE A 252 13.76 1.52 -2.66
N ARG A 253 13.71 1.58 -1.31
CA ARG A 253 14.90 1.76 -0.45
C ARG A 253 15.90 0.61 -0.66
N LYS A 254 15.40 -0.62 -0.68
CA LYS A 254 16.17 -1.85 -0.90
C LYS A 254 16.84 -1.87 -2.28
N LYS A 255 16.14 -1.44 -3.34
CA LYS A 255 16.69 -1.35 -4.70
C LYS A 255 17.72 -0.23 -4.86
N LEU A 256 17.46 0.94 -4.27
CA LEU A 256 18.38 2.07 -4.24
C LEU A 256 19.72 1.68 -3.58
N LEU A 257 19.65 1.06 -2.40
CA LEU A 257 20.82 0.61 -1.65
C LEU A 257 21.54 -0.58 -2.33
N LEU A 258 20.79 -1.52 -2.93
CA LEU A 258 21.36 -2.61 -3.74
C LEU A 258 22.19 -2.06 -4.90
N ASN A 259 21.68 -1.07 -5.65
CA ASN A 259 22.40 -0.53 -6.79
C ASN A 259 23.69 0.19 -6.39
N LEU A 260 23.69 0.92 -5.25
CA LEU A 260 24.89 1.51 -4.67
C LEU A 260 25.95 0.43 -4.38
N MET A 261 25.60 -0.61 -3.64
CA MET A 261 26.50 -1.72 -3.33
C MET A 261 27.04 -2.42 -4.59
N LEU A 262 26.18 -2.69 -5.58
CA LEU A 262 26.59 -3.34 -6.83
C LEU A 262 27.54 -2.47 -7.66
N SER A 263 27.39 -1.14 -7.63
CA SER A 263 28.22 -0.22 -8.42
C SER A 263 29.67 -0.12 -7.94
N GLU A 264 29.96 -0.53 -6.70
CA GLU A 264 31.31 -0.54 -6.11
C GLU A 264 32.04 -1.88 -6.31
N ASN A 265 31.38 -2.90 -6.86
CA ASN A 265 32.02 -4.19 -7.12
C ASN A 265 33.15 -4.07 -8.17
N PRO A 266 34.29 -4.76 -7.99
CA PRO A 266 35.34 -4.83 -8.99
C PRO A 266 34.83 -5.38 -10.34
N GLY A 267 35.33 -4.81 -11.44
CA GLY A 267 34.99 -5.25 -12.80
C GLY A 267 33.71 -4.67 -13.40
N ILE A 268 32.94 -3.87 -12.66
CA ILE A 268 31.78 -3.13 -13.22
C ILE A 268 32.28 -1.95 -14.07
N THR A 269 31.81 -1.85 -15.32
CA THR A 269 32.18 -0.77 -16.24
C THR A 269 31.54 0.56 -15.87
N GLU A 270 32.09 1.65 -16.40
CA GLU A 270 31.63 3.02 -16.09
C GLU A 270 30.20 3.27 -16.56
N GLU A 271 29.83 2.73 -17.72
CA GLU A 271 28.47 2.81 -18.29
C GLU A 271 27.46 2.06 -17.42
N GLU A 272 27.87 0.94 -16.83
CA GLU A 272 27.02 0.17 -15.94
C GLU A 272 26.88 0.83 -14.55
N LYS A 273 27.91 1.52 -14.05
CA LYS A 273 27.80 2.39 -12.87
C LYS A 273 26.83 3.54 -13.11
N GLU A 274 26.96 4.25 -14.24
CA GLU A 274 26.00 5.28 -14.65
C GLU A 274 24.58 4.74 -14.70
N ARG A 275 24.37 3.57 -15.32
CA ARG A 275 23.05 2.95 -15.39
C ARG A 275 22.52 2.60 -14.01
N LEU A 276 23.27 1.84 -13.20
CA LEU A 276 22.85 1.38 -11.86
C LEU A 276 22.46 2.55 -10.95
N LEU A 277 23.18 3.68 -11.05
CA LEU A 277 22.99 4.85 -10.20
C LEU A 277 22.11 5.94 -10.83
N HIS A 278 21.52 5.68 -12.01
CA HIS A 278 20.48 6.54 -12.57
C HIS A 278 19.12 6.17 -11.96
N CYS A 279 18.63 7.07 -11.12
CA CYS A 279 17.28 7.05 -10.57
C CYS A 279 16.34 7.88 -11.48
N VAL A 280 15.32 7.24 -12.05
CA VAL A 280 14.32 7.88 -12.91
C VAL A 280 12.98 7.90 -12.19
N VAL A 281 12.33 9.06 -12.15
CA VAL A 281 11.02 9.27 -11.55
C VAL A 281 10.07 9.76 -12.65
N ILE A 282 8.95 9.08 -12.83
CA ILE A 282 7.92 9.44 -13.81
C ILE A 282 6.75 10.11 -13.08
N GLY A 283 6.39 11.32 -13.52
CA GLY A 283 5.28 12.11 -12.99
C GLY A 283 5.73 13.33 -12.19
N GLY A 284 5.51 14.52 -12.74
CA GLY A 284 5.79 15.81 -12.11
C GLY A 284 4.78 16.25 -11.04
N GLY A 285 3.87 15.37 -10.60
CA GLY A 285 2.95 15.66 -9.50
C GLY A 285 3.66 15.78 -8.15
N PRO A 286 2.94 16.16 -7.07
CA PRO A 286 3.54 16.34 -5.74
C PRO A 286 4.40 15.16 -5.28
N THR A 287 3.91 13.92 -5.43
CA THR A 287 4.64 12.70 -5.03
C THR A 287 5.98 12.55 -5.75
N GLY A 288 6.03 12.73 -7.07
CA GLY A 288 7.26 12.58 -7.85
C GLY A 288 8.26 13.71 -7.61
N VAL A 289 7.76 14.93 -7.38
CA VAL A 289 8.60 16.09 -7.00
C VAL A 289 9.17 15.94 -5.58
N GLU A 290 8.35 15.56 -4.61
CA GLU A 290 8.79 15.32 -3.22
C GLU A 290 9.82 14.18 -3.16
N PHE A 291 9.57 13.08 -3.88
CA PHE A 291 10.51 11.95 -3.95
C PHE A 291 11.81 12.31 -4.68
N SER A 292 11.75 13.10 -5.76
CA SER A 292 12.96 13.60 -6.44
C SER A 292 13.80 14.52 -5.53
N GLY A 293 13.14 15.34 -4.70
CA GLY A 293 13.79 16.18 -3.69
C GLY A 293 14.44 15.36 -2.56
N GLU A 294 13.75 14.33 -2.06
CA GLU A 294 14.28 13.42 -1.04
C GLU A 294 15.46 12.58 -1.56
N LEU A 295 15.41 12.10 -2.82
CA LEU A 295 16.54 11.44 -3.49
C LEU A 295 17.74 12.39 -3.62
N SER A 296 17.53 13.65 -4.04
CA SER A 296 18.57 14.66 -4.12
C SER A 296 19.22 14.93 -2.75
N ASP A 297 18.41 15.05 -1.69
CA ASP A 297 18.91 15.22 -0.33
C ASP A 297 19.66 14.00 0.20
N PHE A 298 19.27 12.78 -0.19
CA PHE A 298 19.99 11.54 0.13
C PHE A 298 21.33 11.48 -0.59
N ILE A 299 21.37 11.79 -1.89
CA ILE A 299 22.60 11.83 -2.67
C ILE A 299 23.61 12.82 -2.08
N MET A 300 23.16 14.05 -1.80
CA MET A 300 24.03 15.14 -1.40
C MET A 300 24.55 15.05 0.05
N ARG A 301 23.82 14.38 0.96
CA ARG A 301 24.19 14.24 2.37
C ARG A 301 24.72 12.85 2.76
N ASP A 302 24.17 11.80 2.19
CA ASP A 302 24.39 10.43 2.66
C ASP A 302 25.28 9.64 1.68
N VAL A 303 25.06 9.79 0.37
CA VAL A 303 25.87 9.11 -0.66
C VAL A 303 27.23 9.77 -0.83
N LYS A 304 27.27 11.11 -0.92
CA LYS A 304 28.51 11.86 -1.18
C LYS A 304 29.62 11.60 -0.16
N ASP A 305 29.24 11.38 1.09
CA ASP A 305 30.17 11.18 2.22
C ASP A 305 30.54 9.71 2.42
N ARG A 306 29.61 8.76 2.15
CA ARG A 306 29.81 7.32 2.41
C ARG A 306 30.25 6.51 1.19
N TYR A 307 29.87 6.91 -0.03
CA TYR A 307 30.12 6.21 -1.29
C TYR A 307 31.05 7.03 -2.20
N THR A 308 32.23 7.37 -1.67
CA THR A 308 33.14 8.36 -2.28
C THR A 308 33.59 7.99 -3.70
N HIS A 309 33.65 6.70 -4.03
CA HIS A 309 34.08 6.19 -5.33
C HIS A 309 33.02 6.38 -6.43
N VAL A 310 31.73 6.29 -6.07
CA VAL A 310 30.62 6.27 -7.04
C VAL A 310 29.69 7.49 -6.96
N LYS A 311 29.97 8.45 -6.07
CA LYS A 311 29.20 9.70 -5.89
C LYS A 311 29.02 10.58 -7.14
N ASN A 312 29.83 10.40 -8.19
CA ASN A 312 29.77 11.21 -9.42
C ASN A 312 28.81 10.62 -10.48
N TYR A 313 28.49 9.32 -10.40
CA TYR A 313 27.64 8.62 -11.37
C TYR A 313 26.15 8.68 -10.99
N ILE A 314 25.86 8.91 -9.70
CA ILE A 314 24.49 8.95 -9.20
C ILE A 314 23.75 10.20 -9.67
N ARG A 315 22.64 9.98 -10.38
CA ARG A 315 21.85 11.05 -11.00
C ARG A 315 20.36 10.79 -10.86
N VAL A 316 19.60 11.86 -10.62
CA VAL A 316 18.13 11.82 -10.56
C VAL A 316 17.57 12.47 -11.82
N THR A 317 16.62 11.83 -12.48
CA THR A 317 15.86 12.43 -13.59
C THR A 317 14.37 12.34 -13.32
N LEU A 318 13.70 13.49 -13.29
CA LEU A 318 12.25 13.59 -13.19
C LEU A 318 11.70 13.84 -14.61
N ILE A 319 10.89 12.90 -15.09
CA ILE A 319 10.24 12.96 -16.41
C ILE A 319 8.76 13.29 -16.21
N GLU A 320 8.30 14.34 -16.89
CA GLU A 320 6.90 14.79 -16.89
C GLU A 320 6.46 15.12 -18.32
N ALA A 321 5.23 14.78 -18.70
CA ALA A 321 4.71 15.05 -20.04
C ALA A 321 4.49 16.55 -20.28
N ASN A 322 4.03 17.27 -19.26
CA ASN A 322 3.64 18.69 -19.32
C ASN A 322 4.52 19.56 -18.42
N GLU A 323 3.96 20.10 -17.33
CA GLU A 323 4.61 20.96 -16.36
C GLU A 323 4.52 20.32 -14.98
N ILE A 324 5.62 20.31 -14.22
CA ILE A 324 5.59 19.82 -12.84
C ILE A 324 4.64 20.67 -11.98
N LEU A 325 3.99 20.04 -11.01
CA LEU A 325 3.06 20.65 -10.06
C LEU A 325 1.97 21.50 -10.74
N SER A 326 1.36 21.00 -11.81
CA SER A 326 0.34 21.70 -12.61
C SER A 326 -0.83 22.30 -11.82
N SER A 327 -1.12 21.76 -10.63
CA SER A 327 -2.11 22.28 -9.67
C SER A 327 -1.64 23.49 -8.82
N PHE A 328 -0.43 24.00 -9.05
CA PHE A 328 0.16 25.14 -8.33
C PHE A 328 0.36 26.33 -9.26
N ASP A 329 0.35 27.53 -8.67
CA ASP A 329 0.61 28.79 -9.36
C ASP A 329 1.93 28.77 -10.15
N VAL A 330 1.95 29.50 -11.27
CA VAL A 330 3.11 29.57 -12.19
C VAL A 330 4.40 29.95 -11.46
N SER A 331 4.33 30.88 -10.50
CA SER A 331 5.47 31.33 -9.69
C SER A 331 6.05 30.22 -8.81
N LEU A 332 5.19 29.41 -8.16
CA LEU A 332 5.60 28.26 -7.35
C LEU A 332 6.18 27.14 -8.22
N ARG A 333 5.60 26.88 -9.40
CA ARG A 333 6.14 25.94 -10.38
C ARG A 333 7.55 26.34 -10.85
N GLN A 334 7.74 27.59 -11.25
CA GLN A 334 9.05 28.12 -11.63
C GLN A 334 10.06 28.06 -10.47
N TYR A 335 9.63 28.28 -9.22
CA TYR A 335 10.47 28.11 -8.04
C TYR A 335 10.93 26.65 -7.87
N ALA A 336 10.01 25.69 -7.95
CA ALA A 336 10.33 24.27 -7.85
C ALA A 336 11.30 23.84 -8.97
N GLN A 337 11.04 24.22 -10.22
CA GLN A 337 11.92 23.90 -11.35
C GLN A 337 13.35 24.42 -11.10
N LYS A 338 13.50 25.71 -10.76
CA LYS A 338 14.81 26.32 -10.46
C LYS A 338 15.52 25.65 -9.28
N HIS A 339 14.78 25.28 -8.23
CA HIS A 339 15.35 24.68 -7.02
C HIS A 339 15.75 23.20 -7.20
N LEU A 340 14.94 22.41 -7.90
CA LEU A 340 15.25 21.00 -8.23
C LEU A 340 16.50 20.91 -9.12
N THR A 341 16.56 21.71 -10.19
CA THR A 341 17.73 21.79 -11.08
C THR A 341 18.98 22.23 -10.31
N LYS A 342 18.88 23.25 -9.43
CA LYS A 342 19.99 23.67 -8.54
C LYS A 342 20.40 22.60 -7.52
N SER A 343 19.56 21.59 -7.30
CA SER A 343 19.83 20.46 -6.39
C SER A 343 20.30 19.20 -7.14
N GLY A 344 20.55 19.29 -8.44
CA GLY A 344 21.09 18.19 -9.26
C GLY A 344 20.03 17.24 -9.82
N VAL A 345 18.74 17.58 -9.73
CA VAL A 345 17.67 16.82 -10.39
C VAL A 345 17.56 17.29 -11.84
N ARG A 346 17.77 16.38 -12.80
CA ARG A 346 17.54 16.65 -14.22
C ARG A 346 16.04 16.61 -14.49
N LEU A 347 15.47 17.72 -14.96
CA LEU A 347 14.09 17.77 -15.43
C LEU A 347 14.06 17.45 -16.92
N VAL A 348 13.18 16.53 -17.33
CA VAL A 348 12.97 16.14 -18.73
C VAL A 348 11.49 16.24 -19.04
N LYS A 349 11.15 16.96 -20.11
CA LYS A 349 9.79 16.94 -20.65
C LYS A 349 9.68 15.77 -21.63
N GLY A 350 8.78 14.82 -21.38
CA GLY A 350 8.70 13.61 -22.20
C GLY A 350 7.57 12.68 -21.78
N VAL A 351 7.14 11.85 -22.74
CA VAL A 351 6.13 10.80 -22.55
C VAL A 351 6.82 9.45 -22.69
N VAL A 352 6.62 8.54 -21.73
CA VAL A 352 7.16 7.17 -21.80
C VAL A 352 6.33 6.36 -22.80
N LYS A 353 7.01 5.68 -23.73
CA LYS A 353 6.42 4.82 -24.75
C LYS A 353 6.45 3.35 -24.37
N GLU A 354 7.57 2.90 -23.79
CA GLU A 354 7.79 1.52 -23.37
C GLU A 354 8.86 1.45 -22.27
N VAL A 355 8.81 0.43 -21.42
CA VAL A 355 9.81 0.17 -20.38
C VAL A 355 10.43 -1.22 -20.58
N HIS A 356 11.75 -1.30 -20.49
CA HIS A 356 12.51 -2.55 -20.57
C HIS A 356 13.36 -2.73 -19.29
N PRO A 357 13.90 -3.93 -18.99
CA PRO A 357 14.57 -4.21 -17.70
C PRO A 357 15.75 -3.31 -17.30
N ARG A 358 16.36 -2.59 -18.26
CA ARG A 358 17.57 -1.77 -18.07
C ARG A 358 17.45 -0.33 -18.61
N LYS A 359 16.36 -0.01 -19.32
CA LYS A 359 16.11 1.30 -19.95
C LYS A 359 14.62 1.51 -20.20
N LEU A 360 14.17 2.76 -20.29
CA LEU A 360 12.86 3.10 -20.86
C LEU A 360 13.06 3.84 -22.20
N VAL A 361 12.02 3.82 -23.03
CA VAL A 361 11.96 4.48 -24.33
C VAL A 361 10.95 5.62 -24.23
N LEU A 362 11.34 6.82 -24.62
CA LEU A 362 10.45 7.97 -24.73
C LEU A 362 9.79 8.03 -26.12
N SER A 363 8.67 8.75 -26.23
CA SER A 363 7.91 8.87 -27.48
C SER A 363 8.64 9.59 -28.62
N ASP A 364 9.70 10.34 -28.32
CA ASP A 364 10.62 10.94 -29.29
C ASP A 364 11.69 9.97 -29.80
N GLY A 365 11.73 8.73 -29.28
CA GLY A 365 12.72 7.71 -29.59
C GLY A 365 13.93 7.69 -28.65
N SER A 366 14.01 8.61 -27.67
CA SER A 366 15.14 8.67 -26.73
C SER A 366 15.15 7.47 -25.78
N ASP A 367 16.28 6.76 -25.73
CA ASP A 367 16.57 5.77 -24.69
C ASP A 367 17.03 6.44 -23.39
N VAL A 368 16.41 6.07 -22.26
CA VAL A 368 16.83 6.50 -20.92
C VAL A 368 17.23 5.26 -20.11
N PRO A 369 18.53 4.93 -19.99
CA PRO A 369 19.01 3.85 -19.13
C PRO A 369 18.66 4.14 -17.67
N TYR A 370 18.37 3.10 -16.88
CA TYR A 370 18.09 3.28 -15.44
C TYR A 370 18.50 2.08 -14.59
N GLY A 371 18.70 2.36 -13.30
CA GLY A 371 18.91 1.37 -12.26
C GLY A 371 17.73 1.29 -11.30
N LEU A 372 17.05 2.41 -11.07
CA LEU A 372 15.81 2.52 -10.30
C LEU A 372 14.81 3.36 -11.11
N LEU A 373 13.61 2.81 -11.37
CA LEU A 373 12.51 3.51 -12.02
C LEU A 373 11.32 3.57 -11.07
N VAL A 374 10.86 4.77 -10.73
CA VAL A 374 9.70 5.00 -9.87
C VAL A 374 8.57 5.65 -10.66
N TRP A 375 7.41 4.98 -10.69
CA TRP A 375 6.20 5.43 -11.38
C TRP A 375 5.26 6.11 -10.39
N SER A 376 5.12 7.43 -10.52
CA SER A 376 4.35 8.28 -9.60
C SER A 376 3.29 9.13 -10.29
N THR A 377 2.94 8.79 -11.53
CA THR A 377 1.89 9.45 -12.33
C THR A 377 0.66 8.56 -12.51
N GLY A 378 -0.51 9.19 -12.60
CA GLY A 378 -1.79 8.55 -12.91
C GLY A 378 -2.36 7.70 -11.78
N VAL A 379 -3.62 7.97 -11.40
CA VAL A 379 -4.42 7.08 -10.55
C VAL A 379 -5.82 6.94 -11.13
N GLY A 380 -6.40 5.75 -11.01
CA GLY A 380 -7.72 5.42 -11.57
C GLY A 380 -8.46 4.33 -10.79
N PRO A 381 -9.70 4.01 -11.20
CA PRO A 381 -10.47 2.94 -10.57
C PRO A 381 -9.72 1.61 -10.67
N SER A 382 -9.69 0.86 -9.57
CA SER A 382 -9.17 -0.51 -9.52
C SER A 382 -10.01 -1.47 -10.34
N GLU A 383 -9.48 -2.64 -10.66
CA GLU A 383 -10.27 -3.70 -11.32
C GLU A 383 -11.48 -4.12 -10.47
N PHE A 384 -11.36 -4.12 -9.13
CA PHE A 384 -12.50 -4.27 -8.23
C PHE A 384 -13.57 -3.20 -8.44
N VAL A 385 -13.20 -1.91 -8.47
CA VAL A 385 -14.16 -0.82 -8.70
C VAL A 385 -14.84 -0.93 -10.07
N LYS A 386 -14.12 -1.39 -11.10
CA LYS A 386 -14.68 -1.63 -12.44
C LYS A 386 -15.65 -2.81 -12.46
N SER A 387 -15.34 -3.92 -11.78
CA SER A 387 -16.13 -5.15 -11.82
C SER A 387 -17.48 -5.05 -11.10
N LEU A 388 -17.63 -4.16 -10.11
CA LEU A 388 -18.90 -3.97 -9.40
C LEU A 388 -20.00 -3.47 -10.35
N ASN A 389 -21.17 -4.12 -10.34
CA ASN A 389 -22.38 -3.67 -11.04
C ASN A 389 -23.07 -2.51 -10.28
N LEU A 390 -22.37 -1.39 -10.17
CA LEU A 390 -22.83 -0.14 -9.58
C LEU A 390 -22.74 0.98 -10.63
N PRO A 391 -23.59 2.02 -10.57
CA PRO A 391 -23.46 3.24 -11.36
C PRO A 391 -22.01 3.74 -11.38
N LYS A 392 -21.56 4.28 -12.52
CA LYS A 392 -20.21 4.83 -12.68
C LYS A 392 -20.27 6.34 -12.87
N SER A 393 -19.29 7.05 -12.31
CA SER A 393 -19.02 8.45 -12.64
C SER A 393 -18.27 8.54 -13.98
N PRO A 394 -18.18 9.75 -14.58
CA PRO A 394 -17.14 10.03 -15.56
C PRO A 394 -15.76 9.57 -15.05
N GLY A 395 -14.99 8.90 -15.92
CA GLY A 395 -13.71 8.29 -15.55
C GLY A 395 -13.79 6.93 -14.83
N GLY A 396 -14.97 6.33 -14.67
CA GLY A 396 -15.14 4.94 -14.26
C GLY A 396 -15.03 4.65 -12.76
N ARG A 397 -15.08 5.68 -11.90
CA ARG A 397 -15.21 5.50 -10.44
C ARG A 397 -16.65 5.11 -10.08
N ILE A 398 -16.90 4.68 -8.84
CA ILE A 398 -18.27 4.46 -8.34
C ILE A 398 -19.02 5.79 -8.35
N GLY A 399 -20.17 5.81 -9.01
CA GLY A 399 -21.07 6.94 -9.09
C GLY A 399 -21.77 7.19 -7.76
N ILE A 400 -21.71 8.43 -7.27
CA ILE A 400 -22.37 8.87 -6.03
C ILE A 400 -23.27 10.10 -6.23
N ASP A 401 -24.28 10.21 -5.38
CA ASP A 401 -25.14 11.38 -5.22
C ASP A 401 -24.48 12.46 -4.32
N GLU A 402 -25.20 13.55 -4.06
CA GLU A 402 -24.69 14.69 -3.28
C GLU A 402 -24.44 14.38 -1.79
N TRP A 403 -24.92 13.23 -1.29
CA TRP A 403 -24.72 12.73 0.08
C TRP A 403 -23.70 11.58 0.14
N LEU A 404 -22.94 11.35 -0.94
CA LEU A 404 -21.93 10.29 -1.09
C LEU A 404 -22.51 8.85 -1.10
N ARG A 405 -23.83 8.73 -1.32
CA ARG A 405 -24.53 7.45 -1.47
C ARG A 405 -24.56 7.04 -2.95
N VAL A 406 -24.57 5.75 -3.24
CA VAL A 406 -24.72 5.25 -4.61
C VAL A 406 -26.18 5.40 -5.06
N PRO A 407 -26.47 6.07 -6.20
CA PRO A 407 -27.84 6.26 -6.66
C PRO A 407 -28.59 4.93 -6.83
N SER A 408 -29.87 4.93 -6.48
CA SER A 408 -30.76 3.75 -6.48
C SER A 408 -30.34 2.60 -5.56
N VAL A 409 -29.33 2.78 -4.69
CA VAL A 409 -28.89 1.79 -3.71
C VAL A 409 -28.83 2.44 -2.33
N GLU A 410 -29.91 2.30 -1.55
CA GLU A 410 -30.18 3.08 -0.34
C GLU A 410 -29.04 3.03 0.71
N ASP A 411 -28.45 1.85 0.89
CA ASP A 411 -27.56 1.55 2.01
C ASP A 411 -26.07 1.45 1.63
N VAL A 412 -25.72 1.76 0.37
CA VAL A 412 -24.35 1.69 -0.12
C VAL A 412 -23.82 3.11 -0.37
N PHE A 413 -22.68 3.41 0.24
CA PHE A 413 -21.96 4.67 0.14
C PHE A 413 -20.57 4.44 -0.45
N ALA A 414 -20.02 5.41 -1.16
CA ALA A 414 -18.65 5.33 -1.69
C ALA A 414 -17.88 6.64 -1.47
N VAL A 415 -16.62 6.55 -1.02
CA VAL A 415 -15.81 7.70 -0.59
C VAL A 415 -14.32 7.55 -0.90
N GLY A 416 -13.62 8.66 -1.11
CA GLY A 416 -12.21 8.71 -1.50
C GLY A 416 -11.99 8.43 -2.99
N ASP A 417 -10.75 8.05 -3.35
CA ASP A 417 -10.32 7.94 -4.75
C ASP A 417 -11.16 6.94 -5.61
N CYS A 418 -11.95 6.05 -5.00
CA CYS A 418 -12.86 5.12 -5.69
C CYS A 418 -14.22 5.72 -6.08
N ALA A 419 -14.54 6.95 -5.66
CA ALA A 419 -15.84 7.58 -5.86
C ALA A 419 -15.77 8.85 -6.74
N GLY A 420 -16.88 9.15 -7.41
CA GLY A 420 -17.08 10.38 -8.18
C GLY A 420 -18.56 10.68 -8.37
N PHE A 421 -18.92 11.96 -8.41
CA PHE A 421 -20.30 12.37 -8.65
C PHE A 421 -20.80 11.87 -10.01
N VAL A 422 -22.06 11.41 -10.06
CA VAL A 422 -22.73 11.07 -11.32
C VAL A 422 -23.10 12.34 -12.10
N GLU A 423 -23.16 12.25 -13.43
CA GLU A 423 -23.39 13.42 -14.30
C GLU A 423 -24.68 14.18 -13.97
N GLN A 424 -25.71 13.47 -13.50
CA GLN A 424 -26.99 14.03 -13.10
C GLN A 424 -26.89 15.07 -11.97
N THR A 425 -25.86 15.01 -11.11
CA THR A 425 -25.67 16.03 -10.06
C THR A 425 -25.00 17.31 -10.59
N GLN A 426 -24.58 17.35 -11.85
CA GLN A 426 -23.85 18.47 -12.47
C GLN A 426 -22.55 18.88 -11.73
N ARG A 427 -21.98 17.98 -10.90
CA ARG A 427 -20.76 18.23 -10.11
C ARG A 427 -19.56 17.59 -10.78
N GLN A 428 -18.42 18.28 -10.76
CA GLN A 428 -17.17 17.72 -11.23
C GLN A 428 -16.63 16.65 -10.28
N VAL A 429 -16.05 15.59 -10.84
CA VAL A 429 -15.35 14.54 -10.07
C VAL A 429 -14.18 15.16 -9.30
N LEU A 430 -14.16 14.95 -7.98
CA LEU A 430 -13.12 15.54 -7.12
C LEU A 430 -11.74 14.89 -7.35
N PRO A 431 -10.65 15.68 -7.20
CA PRO A 431 -9.29 15.18 -7.38
C PRO A 431 -8.94 14.14 -6.31
N ALA A 432 -8.16 13.12 -6.70
CA ALA A 432 -7.71 12.04 -5.82
C ALA A 432 -6.69 12.54 -4.78
N LEU A 433 -7.19 13.13 -3.69
CA LEU A 433 -6.41 13.77 -2.64
C LEU A 433 -6.81 13.24 -1.27
N ALA A 434 -5.83 12.99 -0.41
CA ALA A 434 -6.05 12.66 1.01
C ALA A 434 -7.01 13.63 1.73
N GLN A 435 -6.94 14.92 1.38
CA GLN A 435 -7.82 15.97 1.90
C GLN A 435 -9.29 15.85 1.43
N VAL A 436 -9.55 15.33 0.23
CA VAL A 436 -10.92 15.04 -0.25
C VAL A 436 -11.45 13.86 0.55
N ALA A 437 -10.72 12.74 0.53
CA ALA A 437 -11.05 11.51 1.25
C ALA A 437 -11.29 11.72 2.76
N GLU A 438 -10.48 12.53 3.44
CA GLU A 438 -10.66 12.86 4.86
C GLU A 438 -11.93 13.72 5.11
N ARG A 439 -12.29 14.61 4.18
CA ARG A 439 -13.50 15.44 4.31
C ARG A 439 -14.76 14.63 4.05
N GLU A 440 -14.74 13.75 3.06
CA GLU A 440 -15.81 12.80 2.76
C GLU A 440 -16.02 11.84 3.94
N GLY A 441 -14.94 11.23 4.45
CA GLY A 441 -15.00 10.37 5.64
C GLY A 441 -15.45 11.11 6.91
N LYS A 442 -15.18 12.43 7.04
CA LYS A 442 -15.74 13.26 8.12
C LYS A 442 -17.24 13.47 7.93
N TYR A 443 -17.67 13.86 6.73
CA TYR A 443 -19.07 14.11 6.41
C TYR A 443 -19.93 12.85 6.64
N LEU A 444 -19.43 11.69 6.21
CA LEU A 444 -20.11 10.41 6.36
C LEU A 444 -20.31 10.02 7.84
N VAL A 445 -19.41 10.42 8.75
CA VAL A 445 -19.63 10.26 10.21
C VAL A 445 -20.81 11.09 10.69
N GLU A 446 -20.89 12.35 10.28
CA GLU A 446 -21.97 13.25 10.68
C GLU A 446 -23.32 12.74 10.14
N LEU A 447 -23.33 12.23 8.90
CA LEU A 447 -24.48 11.58 8.27
C LEU A 447 -24.91 10.28 8.97
N PHE A 448 -23.98 9.34 9.22
CA PHE A 448 -24.31 8.07 9.89
C PHE A 448 -24.79 8.27 11.33
N ASN A 449 -24.23 9.25 12.04
CA ASN A 449 -24.70 9.61 13.37
C ASN A 449 -26.10 10.24 13.34
N LYS A 450 -26.49 10.93 12.25
CA LYS A 450 -27.86 11.43 12.04
C LYS A 450 -28.83 10.28 11.74
N ILE A 451 -28.50 9.44 10.76
CA ILE A 451 -29.28 8.25 10.36
C ILE A 451 -29.56 7.35 11.56
N GLY A 452 -28.52 7.04 12.34
CA GLY A 452 -28.61 6.14 13.49
C GLY A 452 -29.47 6.69 14.63
N LYS A 453 -29.40 8.00 14.90
CA LYS A 453 -30.25 8.68 15.89
C LYS A 453 -31.73 8.76 15.48
N GLN A 454 -32.02 8.61 14.19
CA GLN A 454 -33.38 8.54 13.64
C GLN A 454 -33.82 7.09 13.41
N ASN A 455 -33.15 6.11 14.04
CA ASN A 455 -33.38 4.67 13.93
C ASN A 455 -33.22 4.06 12.51
N GLY A 456 -32.84 4.84 11.50
CA GLY A 456 -32.65 4.37 10.13
C GLY A 456 -31.34 3.63 9.86
N GLY A 457 -30.64 3.21 10.90
CA GLY A 457 -29.34 2.55 10.81
C GLY A 457 -29.40 1.11 10.26
N LYS A 458 -30.55 0.43 10.36
CA LYS A 458 -30.78 -0.91 9.78
C LYS A 458 -30.94 -0.85 8.26
N ALA A 459 -30.80 -1.99 7.58
CA ALA A 459 -31.10 -2.11 6.14
C ALA A 459 -32.51 -1.57 5.80
N PHE A 460 -32.64 -0.83 4.71
CA PHE A 460 -33.85 -0.14 4.21
C PHE A 460 -34.54 0.83 5.18
N GLY A 461 -33.91 1.14 6.33
CA GLY A 461 -34.48 2.03 7.34
C GLY A 461 -34.27 3.52 7.08
N ALA A 462 -33.58 3.91 6.00
CA ALA A 462 -33.18 5.29 5.75
C ALA A 462 -34.11 6.06 4.79
N LYS A 463 -35.13 5.41 4.21
CA LYS A 463 -36.09 6.01 3.24
C LYS A 463 -36.69 7.34 3.70
N ASP A 464 -37.17 7.38 4.94
CA ASP A 464 -37.84 8.56 5.52
C ASP A 464 -36.87 9.46 6.33
N VAL A 465 -35.57 9.12 6.36
CA VAL A 465 -34.55 9.87 7.10
C VAL A 465 -34.08 11.06 6.27
N SER A 466 -34.30 12.27 6.79
CA SER A 466 -33.69 13.48 6.23
C SER A 466 -32.16 13.36 6.28
N LEU A 467 -31.50 13.26 5.14
CA LEU A 467 -30.02 13.20 5.07
C LEU A 467 -29.36 14.54 5.46
N GLY A 468 -30.07 15.66 5.31
CA GLY A 468 -29.59 17.02 5.63
C GLY A 468 -28.80 17.65 4.49
N GLU A 469 -27.89 18.57 4.79
CA GLU A 469 -27.13 19.30 3.78
C GLU A 469 -26.22 18.38 2.95
N PRO A 470 -26.10 18.60 1.62
CA PRO A 470 -25.22 17.83 0.76
C PRO A 470 -23.74 18.07 1.09
N PHE A 471 -22.87 17.13 0.70
CA PHE A 471 -21.43 17.29 0.87
C PHE A 471 -20.90 18.44 -0.01
N VAL A 472 -20.14 19.37 0.57
CA VAL A 472 -19.46 20.45 -0.17
C VAL A 472 -17.97 20.43 0.12
N TYR A 473 -17.16 20.20 -0.92
CA TYR A 473 -15.70 20.22 -0.81
C TYR A 473 -15.17 21.65 -0.80
N LYS A 474 -14.46 22.02 0.27
CA LYS A 474 -13.67 23.25 0.35
C LYS A 474 -12.18 22.93 0.44
N HIS A 475 -11.44 23.25 -0.61
CA HIS A 475 -9.98 23.11 -0.67
C HIS A 475 -9.31 24.00 0.40
N LEU A 476 -8.33 23.49 1.15
CA LEU A 476 -7.57 24.28 2.14
C LEU A 476 -6.21 24.76 1.62
N GLY A 477 -5.95 24.61 0.32
CA GLY A 477 -4.63 24.80 -0.28
C GLY A 477 -3.88 23.48 -0.49
N SER A 478 -2.72 23.59 -1.14
CA SER A 478 -1.84 22.49 -1.50
C SER A 478 -0.40 22.81 -1.08
N MET A 479 0.33 21.81 -0.59
CA MET A 479 1.74 21.94 -0.22
C MET A 479 2.57 20.83 -0.89
N ALA A 480 3.84 21.10 -1.16
CA ALA A 480 4.80 20.12 -1.66
C ALA A 480 6.22 20.44 -1.19
N SER A 481 6.92 19.46 -0.63
CA SER A 481 8.37 19.56 -0.39
C SER A 481 9.14 19.50 -1.71
N VAL A 482 10.26 20.23 -1.80
CA VAL A 482 11.15 20.21 -2.97
C VAL A 482 12.60 19.90 -2.58
N GLY A 483 12.80 19.28 -1.41
CA GLY A 483 14.11 18.97 -0.84
C GLY A 483 14.88 20.19 -0.31
N ARG A 484 16.02 19.94 0.32
CA ARG A 484 16.96 20.92 0.90
C ARG A 484 16.30 21.93 1.84
N TYR A 485 15.42 21.46 2.71
CA TYR A 485 14.67 22.27 3.69
C TYR A 485 13.78 23.34 3.04
N LYS A 486 13.21 23.03 1.87
CA LYS A 486 12.28 23.92 1.15
C LYS A 486 10.99 23.21 0.77
N ALA A 487 9.90 23.96 0.81
CA ALA A 487 8.60 23.55 0.32
C ALA A 487 7.90 24.69 -0.39
N LEU A 488 6.77 24.36 -1.01
CA LEU A 488 5.77 25.27 -1.55
C LEU A 488 4.50 25.18 -0.70
N ASP A 489 3.84 26.30 -0.47
CA ASP A 489 2.51 26.39 0.14
C ASP A 489 1.64 27.31 -0.75
N ALA A 490 0.57 26.74 -1.29
CA ALA A 490 -0.41 27.42 -2.13
C ALA A 490 -1.74 27.51 -1.35
N LYS A 491 -1.84 28.49 -0.46
CA LYS A 491 -2.99 28.69 0.44
C LYS A 491 -3.41 30.15 0.51
N GLY A 492 -4.11 30.61 -0.53
CA GLY A 492 -4.61 31.98 -0.67
C GLY A 492 -3.51 32.99 -1.01
N VAL A 493 -2.39 32.95 -0.27
CA VAL A 493 -1.11 33.56 -0.64
C VAL A 493 -0.12 32.45 -0.94
N SER A 494 0.61 32.57 -2.05
CA SER A 494 1.57 31.57 -2.50
C SER A 494 2.97 31.84 -1.92
N LEU A 495 3.46 30.92 -1.07
CA LEU A 495 4.70 31.04 -0.32
C LEU A 495 5.68 29.92 -0.69
N ALA A 496 6.97 30.25 -0.84
CA ALA A 496 8.02 29.26 -1.15
C ALA A 496 9.27 29.41 -0.27
N GLY A 497 9.91 28.28 0.05
CA GLY A 497 11.21 28.22 0.70
C GLY A 497 11.19 27.63 2.11
N PHE A 498 12.06 28.14 2.98
CA PHE A 498 12.29 27.59 4.33
C PHE A 498 11.09 27.79 5.28
N LEU A 499 10.42 28.94 5.22
CA LEU A 499 9.22 29.19 6.03
C LEU A 499 8.07 28.26 5.61
N SER A 500 7.84 28.08 4.31
CA SER A 500 6.90 27.07 3.79
C SER A 500 7.26 25.65 4.22
N TRP A 501 8.56 25.33 4.34
CA TRP A 501 9.01 24.02 4.83
C TRP A 501 8.74 23.80 6.32
N LEU A 502 8.88 24.83 7.15
CA LEU A 502 8.45 24.81 8.55
C LEU A 502 6.93 24.61 8.68
N ILE A 503 6.15 25.29 7.82
CA ILE A 503 4.69 25.13 7.74
C ILE A 503 4.33 23.70 7.30
N TRP A 504 4.95 23.18 6.24
CA TRP A 504 4.81 21.81 5.73
C TRP A 504 5.07 20.79 6.85
N ARG A 505 6.20 20.89 7.57
CA ARG A 505 6.53 19.97 8.68
C ARG A 505 5.50 20.06 9.80
N SER A 506 5.10 21.27 10.19
CA SER A 506 4.12 21.48 11.27
C SER A 506 2.72 20.96 10.91
N ALA A 507 2.30 21.17 9.66
CA ALA A 507 1.03 20.69 9.14
C ALA A 507 0.99 19.16 9.07
N TYR A 508 2.02 18.50 8.51
CA TYR A 508 2.03 17.04 8.46
C TYR A 508 2.18 16.41 9.85
N LEU A 509 3.03 16.96 10.73
CA LEU A 509 3.16 16.49 12.11
C LEU A 509 1.84 16.58 12.89
N THR A 510 1.07 17.65 12.73
CA THR A 510 -0.25 17.78 13.38
C THR A 510 -1.32 16.88 12.75
N ARG A 511 -1.24 16.59 11.45
CA ARG A 511 -2.19 15.73 10.73
C ARG A 511 -1.96 14.22 10.91
N VAL A 512 -0.76 13.78 11.32
CA VAL A 512 -0.51 12.36 11.65
C VAL A 512 -1.51 11.88 12.71
N VAL A 513 -2.12 10.72 12.46
CA VAL A 513 -3.37 10.25 13.09
C VAL A 513 -3.26 9.97 14.59
N SER A 514 -2.08 9.49 15.04
CA SER A 514 -1.83 9.05 16.41
C SER A 514 -0.64 9.80 17.04
N TRP A 515 -0.73 10.08 18.34
CA TRP A 515 0.35 10.74 19.10
C TRP A 515 1.68 9.96 19.04
N ARG A 516 1.61 8.61 19.03
CA ARG A 516 2.77 7.74 18.84
C ARG A 516 3.49 8.05 17.52
N ASN A 517 2.75 8.11 16.41
CA ASN A 517 3.37 8.34 15.12
C ASN A 517 3.86 9.79 14.98
N ARG A 518 3.20 10.77 15.62
CA ARG A 518 3.73 12.14 15.74
C ARG A 518 5.09 12.15 16.44
N PHE A 519 5.21 11.46 17.57
CA PHE A 519 6.47 11.32 18.29
C PHE A 519 7.54 10.64 17.41
N TYR A 520 7.23 9.53 16.75
CA TYR A 520 8.18 8.86 15.84
C TYR A 520 8.61 9.75 14.66
N VAL A 521 7.70 10.52 14.05
CA VAL A 521 8.05 11.47 12.98
C VAL A 521 8.99 12.56 13.50
N ALA A 522 8.71 13.14 14.67
CA ALA A 522 9.56 14.15 15.27
C ALA A 522 10.96 13.61 15.65
N VAL A 523 11.02 12.42 16.26
CA VAL A 523 12.29 11.75 16.61
C VAL A 523 13.09 11.41 15.35
N ASN A 524 12.47 10.80 14.34
CA ASN A 524 13.16 10.43 13.10
C ASN A 524 13.68 11.64 12.31
N TRP A 525 12.94 12.75 12.32
CA TRP A 525 13.42 14.01 11.76
C TRP A 525 14.60 14.61 12.55
N ALA A 526 14.65 14.43 13.87
CA ALA A 526 15.77 14.86 14.71
C ALA A 526 17.00 13.96 14.53
N THR A 527 16.83 12.63 14.54
CA THR A 527 17.93 11.68 14.30
C THR A 527 18.50 11.84 12.89
N THR A 528 17.67 11.98 11.86
CA THR A 528 18.11 12.24 10.48
C THR A 528 18.83 13.59 10.32
N LEU A 529 18.48 14.58 11.14
CA LEU A 529 19.17 15.87 11.14
C LEU A 529 20.57 15.74 11.76
N VAL A 530 20.70 15.02 12.88
CA VAL A 530 21.95 14.92 13.66
C VAL A 530 22.91 13.85 13.14
N PHE A 531 22.41 12.66 12.79
CA PHE A 531 23.21 11.48 12.44
C PHE A 531 23.19 11.11 10.94
N GLY A 532 22.34 11.78 10.14
CA GLY A 532 22.06 11.38 8.77
C GLY A 532 21.04 10.23 8.68
N ARG A 533 20.80 9.73 7.48
CA ARG A 533 19.81 8.66 7.23
C ARG A 533 20.39 7.29 7.55
N ASP A 534 19.52 6.38 7.99
CA ASP A 534 19.88 4.96 8.09
C ASP A 534 19.94 4.34 6.68
N ASN A 535 21.13 3.87 6.29
CA ASN A 535 21.38 3.24 4.98
C ASN A 535 21.41 1.71 5.07
N SER A 536 20.93 1.12 6.16
CA SER A 536 20.79 -0.33 6.29
C SER A 536 19.81 -0.88 5.26
N ARG A 537 20.22 -1.93 4.54
CA ARG A 537 19.36 -2.67 3.62
C ARG A 537 18.79 -3.89 4.35
N ILE A 538 17.52 -3.79 4.72
CA ILE A 538 16.72 -4.80 5.44
C ILE A 538 15.67 -5.37 4.48
#